data_AF-A0A3B8PMY5-F1
#
_entry.id   AF-A0A3B8PMY5-F1
#
_cell.length_a   1.000
_cell.length_b   1.000
_cell.length_c   1.000
_cell.angle_alpha   90.00
_cell.angle_beta   90.00
_cell.angle_gamma   90.00
#
_symmetry.space_group_name_H-M   'P 1'
#
loop_
_entity.id
_entity.type
_entity.pdbx_description
1 polymer ?
#
loop_
_entity_poly.entity_id
_entity_poly.type
_entity_poly.pdbx_seq_one_letter_code
_entity_poly.pdbx_strand_id
1 'polypeptide(L)'
;MEEFDEFLREPGSVVQFLGEKGFGKTTHLLAIRSRFSGAAYVHIPEGERAEVPDGNPQMIDEAQRLTRWQQHRVFFSDVPLVLGTHRDFGRQLARAGRRVRTVAVDDRMNPTRLTRILNSRIEWVRRDKGPVPSVRHETAARMLKTFGPDVRRIQCELYMTFQDMKDGIRDV
;
A
#
# COMPACT_ATOMS: atom_id res chain seq x y z
N MET A 1 5.19 -11.16 -4.03
CA MET A 1 3.96 -10.44 -4.44
C MET A 1 3.16 -11.24 -5.47
N GLU A 2 3.80 -12.14 -6.24
CA GLU A 2 3.15 -13.17 -7.10
C GLU A 2 2.30 -14.19 -6.34
N GLU A 3 2.51 -14.28 -5.02
CA GLU A 3 1.77 -15.14 -4.07
C GLU A 3 0.23 -15.09 -4.20
N PHE A 4 -0.33 -13.98 -4.67
CA PHE A 4 -1.78 -13.79 -4.76
C PHE A 4 -2.35 -14.02 -6.16
N ASP A 5 -1.51 -14.23 -7.17
CA ASP A 5 -1.95 -14.15 -8.56
C ASP A 5 -2.86 -15.31 -8.94
N GLU A 6 -2.49 -16.54 -8.54
CA GLU A 6 -3.34 -17.72 -8.71
C GLU A 6 -4.66 -17.58 -7.95
N PHE A 7 -4.58 -17.13 -6.70
CA PHE A 7 -5.76 -16.94 -5.85
C PHE A 7 -6.75 -15.92 -6.44
N LEU A 8 -6.24 -14.81 -6.98
CA LEU A 8 -7.05 -13.73 -7.57
C LEU A 8 -7.62 -14.07 -8.96
N ARG A 9 -7.21 -15.18 -9.59
CA ARG A 9 -7.86 -15.69 -10.81
C ARG A 9 -9.15 -16.44 -10.51
N GLU A 10 -9.34 -16.88 -9.28
CA GLU A 10 -10.51 -17.66 -8.91
C GLU A 10 -11.68 -16.73 -8.53
N PRO A 11 -12.91 -17.00 -9.01
CA PRO A 11 -14.10 -16.26 -8.59
C PRO A 11 -14.28 -16.29 -7.06
N GLY A 12 -14.88 -15.24 -6.51
CA GLY A 12 -15.15 -15.15 -5.08
C GLY A 12 -13.93 -14.84 -4.20
N SER A 13 -12.73 -14.69 -4.78
CA SER A 13 -11.49 -14.45 -4.05
C SER A 13 -11.34 -12.99 -3.64
N VAL A 14 -10.78 -12.76 -2.44
CA VAL A 14 -10.57 -11.43 -1.89
C VAL A 14 -9.23 -11.35 -1.18
N VAL A 15 -8.37 -10.42 -1.61
CA VAL A 15 -7.15 -10.05 -0.89
C VAL A 15 -7.37 -8.72 -0.19
N GLN A 16 -7.23 -8.71 1.14
CA GLN A 16 -7.38 -7.51 1.96
C GLN A 16 -6.02 -7.12 2.56
N PHE A 17 -5.50 -5.96 2.19
CA PHE A 17 -4.37 -5.33 2.85
C PHE A 17 -4.88 -4.45 4.00
N LEU A 18 -4.61 -4.89 5.23
CA LEU A 18 -5.03 -4.23 6.45
C LEU A 18 -3.85 -3.50 7.09
N GLY A 19 -4.05 -2.23 7.43
CA GLY A 19 -3.10 -1.45 8.23
C GLY A 19 -3.36 0.04 8.14
N GLU A 20 -2.56 0.83 8.85
CA GLU A 20 -2.76 2.27 8.97
C GLU A 20 -2.35 3.06 7.71
N LYS A 21 -2.71 4.34 7.69
CA LYS A 21 -2.30 5.28 6.63
C LYS A 21 -0.77 5.32 6.56
N GLY A 22 -0.22 5.30 5.35
CA GLY A 22 1.23 5.38 5.14
C GLY A 22 1.99 4.05 5.10
N PHE A 23 1.34 2.92 5.41
CA PHE A 23 2.00 1.61 5.50
C PHE A 23 2.13 0.88 4.14
N GLY A 24 1.86 1.58 3.04
CA GLY A 24 2.10 1.07 1.69
C GLY A 24 1.03 0.14 1.11
N LYS A 25 -0.21 0.15 1.63
CA LYS A 25 -1.34 -0.59 1.04
C LYS A 25 -1.52 -0.28 -0.45
N THR A 26 -1.59 1.01 -0.81
CA THR A 26 -1.69 1.47 -2.20
C THR A 26 -0.61 0.87 -3.09
N THR A 27 0.63 0.81 -2.62
CA THR A 27 1.75 0.20 -3.37
C THR A 27 1.51 -1.28 -3.65
N HIS A 28 0.94 -2.02 -2.70
CA HIS A 28 0.60 -3.43 -2.91
C HIS A 28 -0.53 -3.58 -3.94
N LEU A 29 -1.56 -2.74 -3.89
CA LEU A 29 -2.63 -2.71 -4.89
C LEU A 29 -2.07 -2.40 -6.28
N LEU A 30 -1.28 -1.35 -6.45
CA LEU A 30 -0.73 -0.99 -7.76
C LEU A 30 0.23 -2.05 -8.32
N ALA A 31 1.02 -2.70 -7.46
CA ALA A 31 1.88 -3.81 -7.86
C ALA A 31 1.09 -5.06 -8.29
N ILE A 32 -0.11 -5.30 -7.74
CA ILE A 32 -1.02 -6.33 -8.27
C ILE A 32 -1.63 -5.86 -9.59
N ARG A 33 -2.12 -4.62 -9.66
CA ARG A 33 -2.74 -4.05 -10.87
C ARG A 33 -1.85 -4.20 -12.11
N SER A 34 -0.55 -3.94 -11.98
CA SER A 34 0.39 -4.03 -13.11
C SER A 34 0.51 -5.43 -13.72
N ARG A 35 -0.02 -6.46 -13.06
CA ARG A 35 0.03 -7.87 -13.50
C ARG A 35 -1.31 -8.40 -14.01
N PHE A 36 -2.40 -7.63 -13.85
CA PHE A 36 -3.74 -8.00 -14.28
C PHE A 36 -4.29 -6.98 -15.27
N SER A 37 -4.30 -7.32 -16.56
CA SER A 37 -4.75 -6.43 -17.64
C SER A 37 -6.22 -6.00 -17.53
N GLY A 38 -7.07 -6.83 -16.92
CA GLY A 38 -8.48 -6.54 -16.66
C GLY A 38 -8.76 -5.81 -15.35
N ALA A 39 -7.74 -5.50 -14.55
CA ALA A 39 -7.95 -4.91 -13.23
C ALA A 39 -8.41 -3.45 -13.31
N ALA A 40 -9.43 -3.11 -12.51
CA ALA A 40 -9.89 -1.74 -12.37
C ALA A 40 -9.62 -1.23 -10.95
N TYR A 41 -9.03 -0.04 -10.86
CA TYR A 41 -8.58 0.55 -9.60
C TYR A 41 -9.32 1.85 -9.30
N VAL A 42 -9.76 1.99 -8.06
CA VAL A 42 -10.29 3.24 -7.51
C VAL A 42 -9.65 3.54 -6.15
N HIS A 43 -9.33 4.81 -5.93
CA HIS A 43 -9.01 5.37 -4.62
C HIS A 43 -10.21 6.17 -4.14
N ILE A 44 -10.72 5.91 -2.94
CA ILE A 44 -11.85 6.67 -2.37
C ILE A 44 -11.31 7.79 -1.48
N PRO A 45 -11.40 9.07 -1.89
CA PRO A 45 -10.89 10.18 -1.10
C PRO A 45 -11.67 10.38 0.21
N GLU A 46 -11.11 11.19 1.10
CA GLU A 46 -11.77 11.51 2.37
C GLU A 46 -12.89 12.51 2.16
N GLY A 47 -14.07 12.25 2.74
CA GLY A 47 -15.24 13.12 2.59
C GLY A 47 -15.93 13.04 1.23
N GLU A 48 -15.37 12.28 0.28
CA GLU A 48 -15.90 12.16 -1.08
C GLU A 48 -16.45 10.76 -1.37
N ARG A 49 -17.24 10.67 -2.45
CA ARG A 49 -17.70 9.39 -3.00
C ARG A 49 -16.97 9.14 -4.31
N ALA A 50 -16.50 7.93 -4.50
CA ALA A 50 -16.02 7.46 -5.78
C ALA A 50 -16.85 6.26 -6.24
N GLU A 51 -17.08 6.17 -7.54
CA GLU A 51 -17.70 4.99 -8.14
C GLU A 51 -16.69 3.84 -8.18
N VAL A 52 -17.16 2.63 -7.87
CA VAL A 52 -16.32 1.42 -8.02
C VAL A 52 -16.42 0.97 -9.47
N PRO A 53 -15.33 1.05 -10.26
CA PRO A 53 -15.35 0.67 -11.66
C PRO A 53 -15.48 -0.85 -11.82
N ASP A 54 -16.01 -1.26 -12.97
CA ASP A 54 -16.00 -2.67 -13.37
C ASP A 54 -14.59 -3.09 -13.78
N GLY A 55 -14.15 -4.23 -13.28
CA GLY A 55 -12.84 -4.81 -13.57
C GLY A 55 -12.71 -6.19 -12.95
N ASN A 56 -11.66 -6.92 -13.32
CA ASN A 56 -11.39 -8.25 -12.80
C ASN A 56 -9.86 -8.42 -12.62
N PRO A 57 -9.33 -8.29 -11.39
CA PRO A 57 -10.04 -7.97 -10.13
C PRO A 57 -10.53 -6.51 -10.04
N GLN A 58 -11.53 -6.26 -9.19
CA GLN A 58 -11.85 -4.91 -8.71
C GLN A 58 -10.92 -4.55 -7.55
N MET A 59 -10.29 -3.38 -7.63
CA MET A 59 -9.28 -2.93 -6.68
C MET A 59 -9.72 -1.63 -6.04
N ILE A 60 -9.91 -1.64 -4.72
CA ILE A 60 -10.49 -0.52 -3.98
C ILE A 60 -9.54 -0.13 -2.85
N ASP A 61 -8.93 1.04 -2.99
CA ASP A 61 -8.13 1.66 -1.93
C ASP A 61 -9.01 2.53 -1.04
N GLU A 62 -8.68 2.56 0.25
CA GLU A 62 -9.50 3.16 1.31
C GLU A 62 -10.92 2.56 1.40
N ALA A 63 -11.04 1.24 1.26
CA ALA A 63 -12.33 0.53 1.16
C ALA A 63 -13.27 0.70 2.37
N GLN A 64 -12.77 1.12 3.53
CA GLN A 64 -13.61 1.52 4.67
C GLN A 64 -14.60 2.65 4.35
N ARG A 65 -14.31 3.42 3.30
CA ARG A 65 -15.10 4.58 2.87
C ARG A 65 -16.22 4.19 1.90
N LEU A 66 -16.29 2.92 1.48
CA LEU A 66 -17.40 2.42 0.70
C LEU A 66 -18.72 2.64 1.45
N THR A 67 -19.72 3.14 0.74
CA THR A 67 -21.09 3.18 1.26
C THR A 67 -21.63 1.77 1.51
N ARG A 68 -22.64 1.63 2.37
CA ARG A 68 -23.26 0.31 2.63
C ARG A 68 -23.80 -0.34 1.36
N TRP A 69 -24.33 0.45 0.43
CA TRP A 69 -24.81 -0.05 -0.84
C TRP A 69 -23.68 -0.57 -1.73
N GLN A 70 -22.57 0.17 -1.83
CA GLN A 70 -21.39 -0.30 -2.56
C GLN A 70 -20.76 -1.54 -1.90
N GLN A 71 -20.68 -1.59 -0.57
CA GLN A 71 -20.21 -2.79 0.15
C GLN A 71 -21.10 -3.99 -0.21
N HIS A 72 -22.42 -3.85 -0.13
CA HIS A 72 -23.33 -4.93 -0.51
C HIS A 72 -23.13 -5.37 -1.96
N ARG A 73 -23.11 -4.43 -2.91
CA ARG A 73 -22.91 -4.71 -4.34
C ARG A 73 -21.59 -5.44 -4.60
N VAL A 74 -20.49 -4.94 -4.03
CA VAL A 74 -19.15 -5.47 -4.29
C VAL A 74 -18.93 -6.78 -3.54
N PHE A 75 -19.32 -6.87 -2.27
CA PHE A 75 -19.04 -8.04 -1.44
C PHE A 75 -19.85 -9.26 -1.84
N PHE A 76 -21.06 -9.09 -2.38
CA PHE A 76 -21.91 -10.19 -2.86
C PHE A 76 -21.76 -10.49 -4.37
N SER A 77 -20.86 -9.80 -5.09
CA SER A 77 -20.50 -10.21 -6.46
C SER A 77 -19.58 -11.44 -6.44
N ASP A 78 -19.34 -12.08 -7.58
CA ASP A 78 -18.31 -13.14 -7.72
C ASP A 78 -16.97 -12.62 -8.24
N VAL A 79 -16.90 -11.33 -8.55
CA VAL A 79 -15.70 -10.69 -9.09
C VAL A 79 -14.59 -10.68 -8.02
N PRO A 80 -13.36 -11.11 -8.33
CA PRO A 80 -12.21 -11.03 -7.43
C PRO A 80 -11.96 -9.61 -6.92
N LEU A 81 -11.61 -9.48 -5.64
CA LEU A 81 -11.40 -8.18 -5.00
C LEU A 81 -9.99 -8.02 -4.44
N VAL A 82 -9.45 -6.81 -4.54
CA VAL A 82 -8.26 -6.37 -3.81
C VAL A 82 -8.59 -5.11 -3.03
N LEU A 83 -8.55 -5.19 -1.70
CA LEU A 83 -8.96 -4.11 -0.81
C LEU A 83 -7.75 -3.55 -0.05
N GLY A 84 -7.57 -2.23 -0.10
CA GLY A 84 -6.71 -1.50 0.83
C GLY A 84 -7.58 -0.84 1.89
N THR A 85 -7.40 -1.15 3.18
CA THR A 85 -8.25 -0.59 4.23
C THR A 85 -7.58 -0.57 5.60
N HIS A 86 -8.10 0.25 6.52
CA HIS A 86 -7.78 0.21 7.94
C HIS A 86 -8.82 -0.54 8.79
N ARG A 87 -9.90 -1.05 8.18
CA ARG A 87 -10.93 -1.84 8.87
C ARG A 87 -10.95 -3.26 8.34
N ASP A 88 -11.04 -4.24 9.23
CA ASP A 88 -11.15 -5.63 8.80
C ASP A 88 -12.59 -5.96 8.35
N PHE A 89 -12.75 -6.28 7.07
CA PHE A 89 -13.99 -6.74 6.45
C PHE A 89 -14.15 -8.26 6.44
N GLY A 90 -13.21 -9.04 6.98
CA GLY A 90 -13.17 -10.50 6.87
C GLY A 90 -14.49 -11.19 7.25
N ARG A 91 -15.12 -10.75 8.34
CA ARG A 91 -16.43 -11.29 8.76
C ARG A 91 -17.58 -10.92 7.83
N GLN A 92 -17.55 -9.78 7.16
CA GLN A 92 -18.59 -9.34 6.23
C GLN A 92 -18.43 -10.06 4.89
N LEU A 93 -17.19 -10.19 4.41
CA LEU A 93 -16.84 -10.92 3.20
C LEU A 93 -17.13 -12.41 3.33
N ALA A 94 -16.77 -13.04 4.45
CA ALA A 94 -17.08 -14.45 4.70
C ALA A 94 -18.59 -14.73 4.71
N ARG A 95 -19.41 -13.83 5.29
CA ARG A 95 -20.87 -13.93 5.24
C ARG A 95 -21.45 -13.80 3.83
N ALA A 96 -20.76 -13.08 2.94
CA ALA A 96 -21.11 -12.97 1.54
C ALA A 96 -20.57 -14.16 0.70
N GLY A 97 -20.06 -15.22 1.33
CA GLY A 97 -19.54 -16.41 0.64
C GLY A 97 -18.15 -16.25 0.02
N ARG A 98 -17.44 -15.16 0.33
CA ARG A 98 -16.12 -14.88 -0.23
C ARG A 98 -15.02 -15.69 0.46
N ARG A 99 -13.97 -16.01 -0.30
CA ARG A 99 -12.71 -16.54 0.24
C ARG A 99 -11.75 -15.39 0.45
N VAL A 100 -11.32 -15.17 1.70
CA VAL A 100 -10.57 -13.98 2.09
C VAL A 100 -9.16 -14.33 2.53
N ARG A 101 -8.17 -13.64 1.98
CA ARG A 101 -6.80 -13.60 2.50
C ARG A 101 -6.50 -12.20 3.02
N THR A 102 -6.27 -12.08 4.32
CA THR A 102 -5.89 -10.82 4.95
C THR A 102 -4.37 -10.74 5.11
N VAL A 103 -3.80 -9.63 4.67
CA VAL A 103 -2.39 -9.29 4.81
C VAL A 103 -2.28 -8.07 5.71
N ALA A 104 -1.80 -8.27 6.93
CA ALA A 104 -1.37 -7.16 7.78
C ALA A 104 -0.11 -6.55 7.16
N VAL A 105 -0.17 -5.28 6.72
CA VAL A 105 1.00 -4.60 6.13
C VAL A 105 2.00 -4.16 7.19
N ASP A 106 1.54 -3.96 8.42
CA ASP A 106 2.31 -3.56 9.60
C ASP A 106 3.51 -4.50 9.80
N ASP A 107 3.28 -5.81 9.72
CA ASP A 107 4.27 -6.86 9.97
C ASP A 107 5.27 -7.05 8.83
N ARG A 108 5.03 -6.43 7.67
CA ARG A 108 5.89 -6.61 6.48
C ARG A 108 6.98 -5.56 6.35
N MET A 109 7.06 -4.59 7.28
CA MET A 109 8.11 -3.58 7.29
C MET A 109 9.25 -3.97 8.24
N ASN A 110 10.48 -3.93 7.74
CA ASN A 110 11.68 -4.14 8.53
C ASN A 110 12.78 -3.18 8.08
N PRO A 111 13.86 -3.00 8.87
CA PRO A 111 14.90 -2.04 8.56
C PRO A 111 15.55 -2.25 7.18
N THR A 112 15.80 -3.50 6.79
CA THR A 112 16.34 -3.84 5.47
C THR A 112 15.43 -3.38 4.34
N ARG A 113 14.12 -3.62 4.45
CA ARG A 113 13.13 -3.20 3.46
C ARG A 113 12.97 -1.68 3.44
N LEU A 114 12.93 -1.04 4.60
CA LEU A 114 12.85 0.41 4.72
C LEU A 114 14.07 1.08 4.07
N THR A 115 15.28 0.61 4.37
CA THR A 115 16.54 1.06 3.77
C THR A 115 16.47 1.03 2.24
N ARG A 116 16.00 -0.08 1.67
CA ARG A 116 15.82 -0.21 0.21
C ARG A 116 14.80 0.78 -0.34
N ILE A 117 13.65 0.94 0.32
CA ILE A 117 12.60 1.89 -0.11
C ILE A 117 13.12 3.32 -0.11
N LEU A 118 13.81 3.73 0.97
CA LEU A 118 14.31 5.09 1.12
C LEU A 118 15.39 5.41 0.09
N ASN A 119 16.41 4.54 -0.05
CA ASN A 119 17.46 4.73 -1.03
C ASN A 119 16.96 4.70 -2.47
N SER A 120 16.01 3.81 -2.79
CA SER A 120 15.40 3.79 -4.13
C SER A 120 14.66 5.10 -4.44
N ARG A 121 14.06 5.73 -3.43
CA ARG A 121 13.38 7.02 -3.60
C ARG A 121 14.34 8.18 -3.73
N ILE A 122 15.43 8.19 -2.97
CA ILE A 122 16.49 9.20 -3.10
C ILE A 122 17.06 9.16 -4.52
N GLU A 123 17.38 7.96 -5.01
CA GLU A 123 17.87 7.81 -6.38
C GLU A 123 16.81 8.23 -7.42
N TRP A 124 15.53 7.90 -7.19
CA TRP A 124 14.45 8.26 -8.12
C TRP A 124 14.25 9.78 -8.25
N VAL A 125 14.46 10.56 -7.19
CA VAL A 125 14.34 12.04 -7.23
C VAL A 125 15.62 12.76 -7.65
N ARG A 126 16.70 12.03 -7.96
CA ARG A 126 17.97 12.59 -8.38
C ARG A 126 17.80 13.45 -9.64
N ARG A 127 18.25 14.71 -9.57
CA ARG A 127 18.13 15.66 -10.69
C ARG A 127 19.28 15.57 -11.69
N ASP A 128 20.50 15.42 -11.17
CA ASP A 128 21.72 15.48 -11.96
C ASP A 128 22.68 14.32 -11.65
N LYS A 129 23.63 14.12 -12.56
CA LYS A 129 24.75 13.21 -12.31
C LYS A 129 25.62 13.76 -11.18
N GLY A 130 25.59 13.07 -10.05
CA GLY A 130 26.46 13.29 -8.90
C GLY A 130 26.16 12.29 -7.78
N PRO A 131 26.98 12.21 -6.74
CA PRO A 131 26.65 11.42 -5.56
C PRO A 131 25.33 11.91 -4.94
N VAL A 132 24.53 10.98 -4.43
CA VAL A 132 23.34 11.28 -3.64
C VAL A 132 23.54 10.81 -2.20
N PRO A 133 22.89 11.44 -1.21
CA PRO A 133 22.86 10.90 0.13
C PRO A 133 22.32 9.47 0.14
N SER A 134 22.75 8.67 1.12
CA SER A 134 22.19 7.34 1.33
C SER A 134 21.76 7.19 2.78
N VAL A 135 20.71 6.41 2.99
CA VAL A 135 20.23 6.00 4.30
C VAL A 135 20.87 4.67 4.63
N ARG A 136 21.66 4.60 5.70
CA ARG A 136 22.17 3.32 6.20
C ARG A 136 21.10 2.48 6.90
N HIS A 137 21.39 1.19 7.03
CA HIS A 137 20.52 0.24 7.72
C HIS A 137 20.25 0.65 9.17
N GLU A 138 21.28 1.15 9.87
CA GLU A 138 21.18 1.62 11.26
C GLU A 138 20.26 2.84 11.38
N THR A 139 20.34 3.78 10.44
CA THR A 139 19.41 4.91 10.37
C THR A 139 17.99 4.42 10.13
N ALA A 140 17.78 3.54 9.15
CA ALA A 140 16.46 2.99 8.89
C ALA A 140 15.89 2.25 10.11
N ALA A 141 16.71 1.50 10.85
CA ALA A 141 16.31 0.83 12.08
C ALA A 141 15.88 1.84 13.16
N ARG A 142 16.62 2.95 13.34
CA ARG A 142 16.24 4.03 14.26
C ARG A 142 14.94 4.70 13.84
N MET A 143 14.78 5.04 12.56
CA MET A 143 13.55 5.64 12.04
C MET A 143 12.34 4.73 12.24
N LEU A 144 12.48 3.43 11.97
CA LEU A 144 11.42 2.45 12.19
C LEU A 144 11.05 2.35 13.68
N LYS A 145 12.04 2.42 14.58
CA LYS A 145 11.80 2.45 16.03
C LYS A 145 11.07 3.72 16.47
N THR A 146 11.37 4.87 15.88
CA THR A 146 10.79 6.17 16.26
C THR A 146 9.39 6.39 15.68
N PHE A 147 9.21 6.07 14.40
CA PHE A 147 8.01 6.44 13.63
C PHE A 147 7.09 5.25 13.33
N GLY A 148 7.51 4.03 13.68
CA GLY A 148 6.83 2.81 13.24
C GLY A 148 6.91 2.64 11.72
N PRO A 149 6.07 1.79 11.13
CA PRO A 149 6.11 1.47 9.70
C PRO A 149 5.42 2.53 8.80
N ASP A 150 5.13 3.73 9.31
CA ASP A 150 4.61 4.85 8.51
C ASP A 150 5.70 5.43 7.61
N VAL A 151 5.81 4.86 6.41
CA VAL A 151 6.78 5.27 5.41
C VAL A 151 6.56 6.72 4.95
N ARG A 152 5.32 7.21 4.97
CA ARG A 152 5.04 8.61 4.58
C ARG A 152 5.61 9.57 5.60
N ARG A 153 5.40 9.30 6.90
CA ARG A 153 5.98 10.12 7.96
C ARG A 153 7.51 10.09 7.91
N ILE A 154 8.12 8.92 7.78
CA ILE A 154 9.59 8.78 7.68
C ILE A 154 10.13 9.58 6.48
N GLN A 155 9.43 9.60 5.35
CA GLN A 155 9.84 10.38 4.17
C GLN A 155 9.75 11.88 4.40
N CYS A 156 8.71 12.36 5.07
CA CYS A 156 8.62 13.77 5.43
C CYS A 156 9.80 14.20 6.31
N GLU A 157 10.15 13.39 7.32
CA GLU A 157 11.29 13.65 8.20
C GLU A 157 12.61 13.67 7.44
N LEU A 158 12.84 12.69 6.55
CA LEU A 158 14.02 12.67 5.69
C LEU A 158 14.13 13.90 4.80
N TYR A 159 13.00 14.36 4.26
CA TYR A 159 12.97 15.55 3.43
C TYR A 159 13.38 16.80 4.22
N MET A 160 12.88 16.95 5.45
CA MET A 160 13.30 18.03 6.36
C MET A 160 14.81 17.96 6.62
N THR A 161 15.34 16.78 6.94
CA THR A 161 16.79 16.60 7.16
C THR A 161 17.60 16.95 5.91
N PHE A 162 17.15 16.57 4.72
CA PHE A 162 17.84 16.91 3.48
C PHE A 162 17.80 18.41 3.15
N GLN A 163 16.70 19.11 3.47
CA GLN A 163 16.63 20.56 3.28
C GLN A 163 17.60 21.31 4.20
N ASP A 164 17.84 20.79 5.40
CA ASP A 164 18.75 21.38 6.38
C ASP A 164 20.24 21.02 6.12
N MET A 165 20.52 20.10 5.20
CA MET A 165 21.89 19.74 4.83
C MET A 165 22.55 20.84 4.00
N LYS A 166 23.60 21.46 4.57
CA LYS A 166 24.43 22.47 3.88
C LYS A 166 25.46 21.87 2.91
N ASP A 167 25.81 20.58 3.06
CA ASP A 167 26.79 19.87 2.23
C ASP A 167 26.19 18.56 1.66
N GLY A 168 26.34 18.35 0.35
CA GLY A 168 25.54 17.42 -0.46
C GLY A 168 25.72 15.91 -0.26
N ILE A 169 26.48 15.43 0.73
CA ILE A 169 26.66 13.98 0.96
C ILE A 169 26.91 13.68 2.44
N ARG A 170 25.90 13.16 3.15
CA ARG A 170 26.06 12.51 4.47
C ARG A 170 25.08 11.36 4.62
N ASP A 171 25.40 10.45 5.54
CA ASP A 171 24.40 9.55 6.11
C ASP A 171 23.41 10.41 6.91
N VAL A 172 22.12 10.21 6.63
CA VAL A 172 21.00 10.90 7.30
C VAL A 172 20.57 10.16 8.55
#